data_AF-A0A848HCU0-F1
#
_entry.id   AF-A0A848HCU0-F1
#
_cell.length_a   1.000
_cell.length_b   1.000
_cell.length_c   1.000
_cell.angle_alpha   90.00
_cell.angle_beta   90.00
_cell.angle_gamma   90.00
#
_symmetry.space_group_name_H-M   'P 1'
#
loop_
_entity.id
_entity.type
_entity.pdbx_description
1 polymer ?
#
loop_
_entity_poly.entity_id
_entity_poly.type
_entity_poly.pdbx_seq_one_letter_code
_entity_poly.pdbx_strand_id
1 'polypeptide(L)' 'MIRDRAAEVEADEGPVLSPCISVCRMDAASGLCEGCWRTLDEIAGWSRMGDEDKRAVWRRLAERVGPEE' A
#
# COMPACT_ATOMS: atom_id res chain seq x y z
N MET A 1 11.23 -3.11 2.99
CA MET A 1 10.06 -2.63 3.79
C MET A 1 9.27 -1.66 2.90
N ILE A 2 7.99 -1.39 3.16
CA ILE A 2 7.05 -0.81 2.17
C ILE A 2 7.58 0.40 1.38
N ARG A 3 8.43 1.26 1.98
CA ARG A 3 9.03 2.42 1.31
C ARG A 3 9.91 2.09 0.10
N ASP A 4 10.67 1.00 0.19
CA ASP A 4 11.56 0.53 -0.87
C ASP A 4 10.75 0.07 -2.08
N ARG A 5 9.74 -0.77 -1.83
CA ARG A 5 8.80 -1.23 -2.86
C ARG A 5 7.94 -0.11 -3.43
N ALA A 6 7.62 0.93 -2.64
CA ALA A 6 6.94 2.12 -3.14
C ALA A 6 7.79 2.85 -4.18
N ALA A 7 9.09 3.00 -3.94
CA ALA A 7 10.01 3.61 -4.89
C ALA A 7 10.17 2.75 -6.16
N GLU A 8 10.21 1.43 -6.03
CA GLU A 8 10.24 0.52 -7.19
C GLU A 8 8.96 0.65 -8.04
N VAL A 9 7.79 0.67 -7.41
CA VAL A 9 6.49 0.81 -8.09
C VAL A 9 6.33 2.15 -8.80
N GLU A 10 6.94 3.21 -8.26
CA GLU A 10 6.95 4.53 -8.88
C GLU A 10 7.87 4.59 -10.11
N ALA A 11 8.95 3.81 -10.11
CA ALA A 11 9.91 3.74 -11.21
C ALA A 11 9.50 2.77 -12.33
N ASP A 12 8.69 1.75 -12.01
CA ASP A 12 8.24 0.73 -12.95
C ASP A 12 6.93 1.12 -13.66
N GLU A 13 6.91 1.03 -14.99
CA GLU A 13 5.73 1.27 -15.82
C GLU A 13 4.80 0.04 -15.95
N GLY A 14 5.20 -1.09 -15.37
CA GLY A 14 4.48 -2.35 -15.41
C GLY A 14 3.35 -2.48 -14.37
N PRO A 15 2.79 -3.70 -14.22
CA PRO A 15 1.64 -3.95 -13.37
C PRO A 15 1.98 -3.73 -11.89
N VAL A 16 1.23 -2.84 -11.24
CA VAL A 16 1.50 -2.49 -9.84
C VAL A 16 1.11 -3.63 -8.90
N LEU A 17 2.13 -4.21 -8.25
CA LEU A 17 1.97 -5.31 -7.30
C LEU A 17 1.35 -4.85 -5.98
N SER A 18 0.60 -5.75 -5.35
CA SER A 18 -0.03 -5.47 -4.06
C SER A 18 1.01 -5.46 -2.93
N PRO A 19 0.97 -4.47 -2.02
CA PRO A 19 1.78 -4.44 -0.80
C PRO A 19 1.33 -5.47 0.25
N CYS A 20 0.32 -6.28 -0.04
CA CYS A 20 -0.21 -7.26 0.90
C CYS A 20 0.81 -8.36 1.21
N ILE A 21 1.07 -8.58 2.50
CA ILE A 21 1.92 -9.68 3.01
C ILE A 21 1.08 -10.87 3.50
N SER A 22 -0.18 -10.97 3.05
CA SER A 22 -1.16 -11.97 3.53
C SER A 22 -1.43 -11.94 5.04
N VAL A 23 -1.13 -10.81 5.69
CA VAL A 23 -1.51 -10.50 7.07
C VAL A 23 -2.62 -9.47 7.01
N CYS A 24 -3.83 -9.88 7.37
CA CYS A 24 -4.97 -8.97 7.49
C CYS A 24 -5.27 -8.74 8.96
N ARG A 25 -4.70 -7.67 9.52
CA ARG A 25 -4.98 -7.23 10.87
C ARG A 25 -5.22 -5.73 10.83
N MET A 26 -6.45 -5.32 11.12
CA MET A 26 -6.82 -3.91 11.09
C MET A 26 -6.58 -3.30 12.46
N ASP A 27 -5.78 -2.24 12.50
CA ASP A 27 -5.66 -1.39 13.67
C ASP A 27 -6.91 -0.49 13.78
N ALA A 28 -7.66 -0.63 14.87
CA ALA A 28 -8.87 0.15 15.11
C ALA A 28 -8.58 1.61 15.45
N ALA A 29 -7.36 1.93 15.93
CA ALA A 29 -6.96 3.29 16.28
C ALA A 29 -6.64 4.12 15.03
N SER A 30 -5.88 3.56 14.10
CA SER A 30 -5.43 4.23 12.87
C SER A 30 -6.34 3.95 11.67
N GLY A 31 -7.12 2.87 11.70
CA GLY A 31 -7.94 2.43 10.57
C GLY A 31 -7.12 1.82 9.42
N LEU A 32 -5.89 1.39 9.70
CA LEU A 32 -4.94 0.84 8.73
C LEU A 32 -4.67 -0.63 9.02
N CYS A 33 -4.37 -1.41 7.99
CA CYS A 33 -3.89 -2.78 8.15
C CYS A 33 -2.45 -2.78 8.68
N GLU A 34 -2.15 -3.42 9.81
CA GLU A 34 -0.80 -3.51 10.38
C GLU A 34 0.21 -4.20 9.45
N GLY A 35 -0.27 -5.02 8.50
CA GLY A 35 0.60 -5.72 7.54
C GLY A 35 0.95 -4.88 6.31
N CYS A 36 -0.06 -4.29 5.67
CA CYS A 36 0.10 -3.59 4.38
C CYS A 36 -0.15 -2.09 4.46
N TRP A 37 -0.53 -1.57 5.63
CA TRP A 37 -0.74 -0.15 5.94
C TRP A 37 -1.81 0.54 5.10
N ARG A 38 -2.65 -0.27 4.44
CA ARG A 38 -3.80 0.17 3.65
C ARG A 38 -5.06 0.20 4.48
N THR A 39 -5.96 1.09 4.10
CA THR A 39 -7.34 1.13 4.61
C THR A 39 -8.17 0.01 3.98
N LEU A 40 -9.30 -0.33 4.62
CA LEU A 40 -10.24 -1.33 4.07
C LEU A 40 -10.78 -0.94 2.69
N ASP A 41 -11.03 0.35 2.46
CA ASP A 41 -11.52 0.85 1.17
C ASP A 41 -10.49 0.62 0.06
N GLU A 42 -9.22 0.95 0.33
CA GLU A 42 -8.11 0.68 -0.58
C GLU A 42 -7.98 -0.83 -0.87
N ILE A 43 -8.09 -1.68 0.15
CA ILE A 43 -8.01 -3.15 -0.01
C ILE A 43 -9.16 -3.66 -0.88
N ALA A 44 -10.40 -3.24 -0.62
CA ALA A 44 -11.57 -3.66 -1.38
C ALA A 44 -11.55 -3.14 -2.82
N GLY A 45 -11.04 -1.92 -3.03
CA GLY A 45 -10.94 -1.27 -4.34
C GLY A 45 -9.76 -1.73 -5.20
N TRP A 46 -8.76 -2.43 -4.64
CA TRP A 46 -7.49 -2.68 -5.33
C TRP A 46 -7.61 -3.37 -6.69
N SER A 47 -8.47 -4.39 -6.81
CA SER A 47 -8.67 -5.10 -8.08
C SER A 47 -9.37 -4.26 -9.14
N ARG A 48 -10.02 -3.16 -8.75
CA ARG A 48 -10.71 -2.22 -9.65
C ARG A 48 -9.89 -0.96 -9.94
N MET A 49 -8.87 -0.68 -9.13
CA MET A 49 -7.96 0.46 -9.32
C MET A 49 -7.09 0.27 -10.57
N GLY A 50 -6.91 1.34 -11.34
CA GLY A 50 -5.90 1.40 -12.40
C GLY A 50 -4.49 1.53 -11.84
N ASP A 51 -3.48 1.33 -12.67
CA ASP A 51 -2.08 1.38 -12.23
C ASP A 51 -1.68 2.74 -11.64
N GLU A 52 -2.25 3.83 -12.16
CA GLU A 52 -2.05 5.19 -11.63
C GLU A 52 -2.60 5.35 -10.20
N ASP A 53 -3.83 4.87 -9.93
CA ASP A 53 -4.41 4.84 -8.59
C ASP A 53 -3.60 3.97 -7.64
N LYS A 54 -3.13 2.82 -8.11
CA LYS A 54 -2.31 1.91 -7.31
C LYS A 54 -0.98 2.57 -6.92
N ARG A 55 -0.32 3.29 -7.83
CA ARG A 55 0.88 4.09 -7.52
C ARG A 55 0.59 5.17 -6.49
N ALA A 56 -0.54 5.88 -6.62
CA ALA A 56 -0.95 6.87 -5.63
C ALA A 56 -1.15 6.25 -4.23
N VAL A 57 -1.70 5.04 -4.14
CA VAL A 57 -1.76 4.28 -2.88
C VAL A 57 -0.36 4.00 -2.34
N TRP A 58 0.57 3.52 -3.17
CA TRP A 58 1.95 3.25 -2.76
C TRP A 58 2.68 4.49 -2.22
N ARG A 59 2.46 5.68 -2.82
CA ARG A 59 2.96 6.95 -2.27
C ARG A 59 2.42 7.22 -0.87
N ARG A 60 1.11 7.11 -0.69
CA ARG A 60 0.46 7.29 0.61
C ARG A 60 0.98 6.29 1.63
N LEU A 61 1.22 5.05 1.21
CA LEU A 61 1.81 4.03 2.08
C LEU A 61 3.21 4.45 2.54
N ALA A 62 4.08 4.88 1.62
CA ALA A 62 5.41 5.37 1.96
C ALA A 62 5.40 6.58 2.91
N GLU A 63 4.36 7.42 2.86
CA GLU A 63 4.17 8.52 3.81
C GLU A 63 3.65 8.06 5.17
N ARG A 64 2.86 6.98 5.21
CA ARG A 64 2.28 6.40 6.44
C ARG A 64 3.29 5.59 7.23
N VAL A 65 4.11 4.78 6.55
CA VAL A 65 5.17 4.01 7.21
C VAL A 65 6.35 4.96 7.43
N GLY A 66 6.51 5.42 8.68
CA GLY A 66 7.65 6.25 9.09
C GLY A 66 9.00 5.56 8.80
N PRO A 67 10.14 6.25 9.01
CA PRO A 67 11.43 5.85 8.47
C PRO A 67 12.00 4.48 8.90
N GLU A 68 11.37 3.75 9.83
CA GLU A 68 12.05 2.66 10.56
C GLU A 68 11.28 1.33 10.71
N GLU A 69 10.20 1.05 9.95
CA GLU A 69 9.52 -0.28 10.01
C GLU A 69 9.07 -0.86 8.66
#